data_AF-A0A4R5QF07-F1
#
_entry.id   AF-A0A4R5QF07-F1
#
_cell.length_a   1.000
_cell.length_b   1.000
_cell.length_c   1.000
_cell.angle_alpha   90.00
_cell.angle_beta   90.00
_cell.angle_gamma   90.00
#
_symmetry.space_group_name_H-M   'P 1'
#
loop_
_entity.id
_entity.type
_entity.pdbx_description
1 polymer ?
#
loop_
_entity_poly.entity_id
_entity_poly.type
_entity_poly.pdbx_seq_one_letter_code
_entity_poly.pdbx_strand_id
1 'polypeptide(L)'
;MLNTGNIMNVHAEKPIIRSVRQGESIKLPVNGPTLQEITCDDIARLALAMHDHEYFFSLRRGLRFNFSRDLNGSGIQGLYIRRESDGKDTSHLFEIIFDYTLGKDDNFLYEADLIKDHGKDYEPSINCGKTRFVARSATIRIDWNSDEAQEWRSDIERLSRSPDTLTEWIEEDSEMLVRCGSTYFCRKPAILTINDLRRHVAAGMSLKDLTNRLKCSKCGKRGARVTVF
;
A
#
# COMPACT_ATOMS: atom_id res chain seq x y z
N MET A 1 -20.63 -50.39 12.32
CA MET A 1 -19.31 -50.23 12.97
C MET A 1 -18.51 -49.23 12.15
N LEU A 2 -18.15 -48.13 12.82
CA LEU A 2 -17.11 -47.12 12.55
C LEU A 2 -16.86 -46.70 11.09
N ASN A 3 -17.54 -45.61 10.71
CA ASN A 3 -17.10 -44.73 9.64
C ASN A 3 -15.99 -43.83 10.21
N THR A 4 -14.73 -44.22 10.02
CA THR A 4 -13.56 -43.45 10.46
C THR A 4 -13.46 -42.18 9.62
N GLY A 5 -13.75 -41.05 10.26
CA GLY A 5 -13.53 -39.73 9.69
C GLY A 5 -12.05 -39.50 9.37
N ASN A 6 -11.77 -39.20 8.10
CA ASN A 6 -10.54 -38.55 7.72
C ASN A 6 -10.62 -37.09 8.18
N ILE A 7 -10.14 -36.85 9.40
CA ILE A 7 -9.67 -35.54 9.84
C ILE A 7 -8.46 -35.25 8.96
N MET A 8 -8.68 -34.55 7.83
CA MET A 8 -7.56 -34.02 7.06
C MET A 8 -6.83 -33.00 7.91
N ASN A 9 -5.63 -33.43 8.25
CA ASN A 9 -4.60 -32.80 9.03
C ASN A 9 -4.29 -31.41 8.46
N VAL A 10 -4.83 -30.36 9.09
CA VAL A 10 -4.44 -28.97 8.84
C VAL A 10 -3.05 -28.78 9.46
N HIS A 11 -2.03 -29.27 8.76
CA HIS A 11 -0.67 -28.82 8.98
C HIS A 11 -0.62 -27.37 8.51
N ALA A 12 -0.81 -26.44 9.45
CA ALA A 12 -0.38 -25.07 9.27
C ALA A 12 1.12 -25.11 8.98
N GLU A 13 1.47 -25.00 7.69
CA GLU A 13 2.85 -24.85 7.26
C GLU A 13 3.49 -23.73 8.09
N LYS A 14 4.70 -23.97 8.60
CA LYS A 14 5.43 -22.93 9.34
C LYS A 14 5.51 -21.69 8.44
N PRO A 15 5.21 -20.49 8.98
CA PRO A 15 5.26 -19.27 8.18
C PRO A 15 6.66 -19.11 7.58
N ILE A 16 6.70 -18.88 6.27
CA ILE A 16 7.93 -18.63 5.54
C ILE A 16 8.39 -17.22 5.90
N ILE A 17 9.41 -17.11 6.75
CA ILE A 17 10.01 -15.82 7.13
C ILE A 17 11.32 -15.67 6.35
N ARG A 18 11.44 -14.57 5.59
CA ARG A 18 12.65 -14.23 4.85
C ARG A 18 13.01 -12.78 5.12
N SER A 19 14.28 -12.52 5.42
CA SER A 19 14.81 -11.18 5.64
C SER A 19 15.97 -10.93 4.70
N VAL A 20 16.00 -9.75 4.09
CA VAL A 20 16.98 -9.34 3.07
C VAL A 20 17.48 -7.96 3.43
N ARG A 21 18.80 -7.73 3.39
CA ARG A 21 19.39 -6.40 3.60
C ARG A 21 19.63 -5.69 2.27
N GLN A 22 19.88 -4.39 2.35
CA GLN A 22 20.24 -3.59 1.18
C GLN A 22 21.42 -4.22 0.41
N GLY A 23 21.28 -4.33 -0.91
CA GLY A 23 22.29 -4.95 -1.78
C GLY A 23 22.28 -6.49 -1.78
N GLU A 24 21.46 -7.11 -0.94
CA GLU A 24 21.26 -8.56 -0.92
C GLU A 24 20.02 -8.97 -1.73
N SER A 25 19.97 -10.26 -2.06
CA SER A 25 18.84 -10.89 -2.74
C SER A 25 18.53 -12.26 -2.15
N ILE A 26 17.28 -12.69 -2.33
CA ILE A 26 16.84 -14.06 -2.06
C ILE A 26 16.49 -14.74 -3.37
N LYS A 27 16.84 -16.03 -3.48
CA LYS A 27 16.51 -16.86 -4.64
C LYS A 27 15.33 -17.75 -4.29
N LEU A 28 14.23 -17.58 -5.00
CA LEU A 28 13.00 -18.33 -4.78
C LEU A 28 12.69 -19.22 -5.97
N PRO A 29 12.22 -20.46 -5.75
CA PRO A 29 11.75 -21.30 -6.84
C PRO A 29 10.54 -20.67 -7.52
N VAL A 30 10.58 -20.64 -8.85
CA VAL A 30 9.42 -20.39 -9.71
C VAL A 30 9.14 -21.69 -10.45
N ASN A 31 7.88 -22.14 -10.46
CA ASN A 31 7.36 -23.32 -11.18
C ASN A 31 8.40 -24.00 -12.11
N GLY A 32 9.15 -24.98 -11.58
CA GLY A 32 10.26 -25.65 -12.29
C GLY A 32 11.66 -25.34 -11.71
N PRO A 33 12.74 -25.51 -12.49
CA PRO A 33 14.13 -25.35 -12.02
C PRO A 33 14.60 -23.88 -11.97
N THR A 34 13.77 -22.94 -12.40
CA THR A 34 14.15 -21.52 -12.50
C THR A 34 14.02 -20.85 -11.13
N LEU A 35 15.09 -20.17 -10.70
CA LEU A 35 15.08 -19.36 -9.48
C LEU A 35 14.84 -17.90 -9.85
N GLN A 36 13.84 -17.27 -9.25
CA GLN A 36 13.66 -15.83 -9.27
C GLN A 36 14.51 -15.20 -8.18
N GLU A 37 15.30 -14.22 -8.56
CA GLU A 37 16.05 -13.38 -7.64
C GLU A 37 15.20 -12.17 -7.25
N ILE A 38 15.08 -11.92 -5.95
CA ILE A 38 14.29 -10.82 -5.39
C ILE A 38 15.18 -10.03 -4.45
N THR A 39 15.28 -8.75 -4.69
CA THR A 39 16.11 -7.84 -3.89
C THR A 39 15.33 -7.22 -2.72
N CYS A 40 16.06 -6.65 -1.77
CA CYS A 40 15.47 -5.81 -0.72
C CYS A 40 14.60 -4.68 -1.30
N ASP A 41 15.05 -4.06 -2.39
CA ASP A 41 14.34 -2.96 -3.04
C ASP A 41 13.04 -3.42 -3.70
N ASP A 42 12.99 -4.62 -4.29
CA ASP A 42 11.77 -5.14 -4.91
C ASP A 42 10.65 -5.33 -3.88
N ILE A 43 11.00 -5.87 -2.71
CA ILE A 43 10.07 -6.04 -1.59
C ILE A 43 9.60 -4.66 -1.10
N ALA A 44 10.54 -3.73 -0.92
CA ALA A 44 10.23 -2.39 -0.44
C ALA A 44 9.35 -1.60 -1.43
N ARG A 45 9.60 -1.69 -2.74
CA ARG A 45 8.78 -1.07 -3.79
C ARG A 45 7.36 -1.61 -3.78
N LEU A 46 7.19 -2.93 -3.62
CA LEU A 46 5.87 -3.54 -3.50
C LEU A 46 5.13 -2.98 -2.27
N ALA A 47 5.76 -2.98 -1.11
CA ALA A 47 5.16 -2.48 0.12
C ALA A 47 4.80 -0.98 0.02
N LEU A 48 5.67 -0.16 -0.60
CA LEU A 48 5.40 1.26 -0.85
C LEU A 48 4.20 1.46 -1.78
N ALA A 49 4.14 0.73 -2.89
CA ALA A 49 3.00 0.79 -3.81
C ALA A 49 1.68 0.36 -3.12
N MET A 50 1.72 -0.66 -2.27
CA MET A 50 0.57 -1.02 -1.44
C MET A 50 0.18 0.10 -0.47
N HIS A 51 1.15 0.80 0.11
CA HIS A 51 0.92 1.92 1.02
C HIS A 51 0.31 3.14 0.31
N ASP A 52 0.74 3.45 -0.92
CA ASP A 52 0.14 4.52 -1.74
C ASP A 52 -1.35 4.27 -2.00
N HIS A 53 -1.73 2.99 -2.08
CA HIS A 53 -3.11 2.52 -2.23
C HIS A 53 -3.70 1.94 -0.93
N GLU A 54 -3.21 2.37 0.25
CA GLU A 54 -3.58 1.81 1.57
C GLU A 54 -5.09 1.69 1.76
N TYR A 55 -5.87 2.66 1.28
CA TYR A 55 -7.32 2.64 1.47
C TYR A 55 -7.99 1.46 0.74
N PHE A 56 -7.53 1.11 -0.46
CA PHE A 56 -8.00 -0.06 -1.19
C PHE A 56 -7.60 -1.35 -0.48
N PHE A 57 -6.32 -1.51 -0.16
CA PHE A 57 -5.81 -2.71 0.49
C PHE A 57 -6.42 -2.94 1.87
N SER A 58 -6.72 -1.87 2.60
CA SER A 58 -7.41 -1.98 3.88
C SER A 58 -8.84 -2.50 3.71
N LEU A 59 -9.60 -1.93 2.77
CA LEU A 59 -11.02 -2.28 2.61
C LEU A 59 -11.23 -3.62 1.88
N ARG A 60 -10.49 -3.87 0.79
CA ARG A 60 -10.72 -4.99 -0.12
C ARG A 60 -9.87 -6.20 0.19
N ARG A 61 -8.69 -6.01 0.79
CA ARG A 61 -7.74 -7.07 1.12
C ARG A 61 -7.56 -7.30 2.63
N GLY A 62 -8.27 -6.53 3.46
CA GLY A 62 -8.22 -6.69 4.92
C GLY A 62 -6.81 -6.50 5.46
N LEU A 63 -6.07 -5.52 4.96
CA LEU A 63 -4.72 -5.22 5.41
C LEU A 63 -4.69 -3.99 6.34
N ARG A 64 -3.72 -3.96 7.24
CA ARG A 64 -3.44 -2.80 8.09
C ARG A 64 -2.02 -2.33 7.88
N PHE A 65 -1.88 -1.03 7.71
CA PHE A 65 -0.62 -0.35 7.48
C PHE A 65 -0.25 0.46 8.72
N ASN A 66 1.03 0.44 9.06
CA ASN A 66 1.61 1.33 10.04
C ASN A 66 2.88 1.91 9.42
N PHE A 67 2.92 3.23 9.27
CA PHE A 67 4.07 3.94 8.74
C PHE A 67 4.63 4.86 9.81
N SER A 68 5.80 4.53 10.33
CA SER A 68 6.54 5.39 11.26
C SER A 68 7.54 6.24 10.49
N ARG A 69 7.46 7.55 10.70
CA ARG A 69 8.38 8.54 10.10
C ARG A 69 9.69 8.71 10.87
N ASP A 70 9.77 8.15 12.07
CA ASP A 70 10.97 8.08 12.88
C ASP A 70 10.82 6.98 13.94
N LEU A 71 11.59 5.90 13.82
CA LEU A 71 11.49 4.77 14.73
C LEU A 71 12.17 5.01 16.09
N ASN A 72 13.14 5.90 16.18
CA ASN A 72 14.01 6.00 17.35
C ASN A 72 14.69 7.38 17.54
N GLY A 73 14.16 8.44 16.96
CA GLY A 73 14.75 9.78 17.04
C GLY A 73 15.84 10.05 16.00
N SER A 74 16.19 9.07 15.15
CA SER A 74 17.29 9.17 14.20
C SER A 74 16.86 9.60 12.79
N GLY A 75 15.57 9.49 12.48
CA GLY A 75 15.01 9.70 11.14
C GLY A 75 14.93 8.43 10.28
N ILE A 76 15.26 7.26 10.84
CA ILE A 76 14.99 5.96 10.22
C ILE A 76 13.47 5.75 10.18
N GLN A 77 12.95 5.37 9.02
CA GLN A 77 11.53 5.15 8.81
C GLN A 77 11.19 3.67 8.78
N GLY A 78 9.94 3.32 9.08
CA GLY A 78 9.46 1.94 9.06
C GLY A 78 8.08 1.83 8.44
N LEU A 79 7.91 0.89 7.52
CA LEU A 79 6.62 0.51 6.96
C LEU A 79 6.31 -0.93 7.36
N TYR A 80 5.17 -1.11 8.02
CA TYR A 80 4.71 -2.39 8.53
C TYR A 80 3.32 -2.68 7.99
N ILE A 81 3.17 -3.82 7.31
CA ILE A 81 1.90 -4.28 6.73
C ILE A 81 1.54 -5.59 7.39
N ARG A 82 0.32 -5.72 7.89
CA ARG A 82 -0.19 -6.96 8.50
C ARG A 82 -1.61 -7.24 8.04
N ARG A 83 -2.08 -8.47 8.24
CA ARG A 83 -3.51 -8.76 8.11
C ARG A 83 -4.28 -8.03 9.20
N GLU A 84 -5.48 -7.57 8.86
CA GLU A 84 -6.48 -7.22 9.83
C GLU A 84 -6.88 -8.51 10.57
N SER A 85 -6.68 -8.50 11.89
CA SER A 85 -6.99 -9.63 12.75
C SER A 85 -7.71 -9.10 13.98
N ASP A 86 -8.48 -9.98 14.64
CA ASP A 86 -9.13 -9.71 15.93
C ASP A 86 -8.13 -9.61 17.10
N GLY A 87 -6.87 -9.21 16.82
CA GLY A 87 -5.81 -9.01 17.81
C GLY A 87 -4.99 -10.25 18.16
N LYS A 88 -5.29 -11.43 17.58
CA LYS A 88 -4.56 -12.68 17.88
C LYS A 88 -3.24 -12.83 17.13
N ASP A 89 -3.17 -12.32 15.90
CA ASP A 89 -1.95 -12.31 15.11
C ASP A 89 -1.48 -10.87 14.89
N THR A 90 -0.34 -10.56 15.48
CA THR A 90 0.34 -9.27 15.35
C THR A 90 1.50 -9.33 14.36
N SER A 91 1.70 -10.46 13.70
CA SER A 91 2.77 -10.65 12.73
C SER A 91 2.63 -9.72 11.53
N HIS A 92 3.72 -9.06 11.18
CA HIS A 92 3.80 -8.29 9.95
C HIS A 92 4.05 -9.22 8.77
N LEU A 93 3.24 -9.08 7.72
CA LEU A 93 3.47 -9.68 6.41
C LEU A 93 4.67 -9.03 5.74
N PHE A 94 4.79 -7.71 5.87
CA PHE A 94 5.94 -6.92 5.44
C PHE A 94 6.41 -6.04 6.58
N GLU A 95 7.72 -6.04 6.79
CA GLU A 95 8.41 -5.12 7.68
C GLU A 95 9.61 -4.54 6.92
N ILE A 96 9.50 -3.26 6.56
CA ILE A 96 10.51 -2.56 5.77
C ILE A 96 11.09 -1.44 6.62
N ILE A 97 12.41 -1.42 6.72
CA ILE A 97 13.16 -0.37 7.41
C ILE A 97 13.88 0.45 6.34
N PHE A 98 13.66 1.76 6.38
CA PHE A 98 14.27 2.70 5.46
C PHE A 98 15.30 3.55 6.17
N ASP A 99 16.47 3.69 5.55
CA ASP A 99 17.46 4.68 5.94
C ASP A 99 17.40 5.87 4.99
N TYR A 100 17.82 7.04 5.48
CA TYR A 100 17.97 8.20 4.62
C TYR A 100 19.37 8.20 4.00
N THR A 101 19.48 8.66 2.76
CA THR A 101 20.76 8.75 2.06
C THR A 101 21.08 10.19 1.70
N LEU A 102 22.36 10.56 1.88
CA LEU A 102 22.95 11.81 1.39
C LEU A 102 23.66 11.61 0.04
N GLY A 103 23.72 10.37 -0.45
CA GLY A 103 24.27 10.03 -1.75
C GLY A 103 23.49 10.70 -2.87
N LYS A 104 24.20 11.18 -3.88
CA LYS A 104 23.59 11.75 -5.09
C LYS A 104 23.11 10.69 -6.07
N ASP A 105 23.43 9.42 -5.82
CA ASP A 105 23.09 8.30 -6.69
C ASP A 105 21.56 8.19 -6.86
N ASP A 106 21.13 7.82 -8.07
CA ASP A 106 19.72 7.77 -8.46
C ASP A 106 18.96 6.56 -7.87
N ASN A 107 19.64 5.67 -7.16
CA ASN A 107 19.07 4.44 -6.62
C ASN A 107 18.38 4.64 -5.26
N PHE A 108 17.48 5.63 -5.17
CA PHE A 108 16.60 5.81 -4.01
C PHE A 108 15.18 5.34 -4.33
N LEU A 109 14.41 5.00 -3.30
CA LEU A 109 13.05 4.47 -3.46
C LEU A 109 12.00 5.58 -3.49
N TYR A 110 12.10 6.54 -2.57
CA TYR A 110 11.18 7.66 -2.48
C TYR A 110 11.83 8.87 -1.80
N GLU A 111 11.21 10.03 -1.97
CA GLU A 111 11.58 11.28 -1.30
C GLU A 111 10.48 11.68 -0.31
N ALA A 112 10.86 12.03 0.90
CA ALA A 112 9.94 12.49 1.95
C ALA A 112 10.62 13.51 2.87
N ASP A 113 9.85 14.11 3.77
CA ASP A 113 10.45 14.96 4.82
C ASP A 113 11.19 14.07 5.83
N LEU A 114 12.42 14.43 6.14
CA LEU A 114 13.20 13.81 7.21
C LEU A 114 12.77 14.42 8.54
N ILE A 115 12.06 13.63 9.36
CA ILE A 115 11.61 14.04 10.68
C ILE A 115 12.49 13.33 11.72
N LYS A 116 12.98 14.07 12.71
CA LYS A 116 13.75 13.53 13.84
C LYS A 116 13.15 13.99 15.16
N ASP A 117 12.77 13.03 16.00
CA ASP A 117 12.10 13.28 17.28
C ASP A 117 13.05 13.30 18.48
N HIS A 118 14.34 13.02 18.27
CA HIS A 118 15.40 12.94 19.29
C HIS A 118 15.12 12.01 20.51
N GLY A 119 13.96 11.35 20.57
CA GLY A 119 13.57 10.40 21.60
C GLY A 119 13.35 11.01 22.98
N LYS A 120 13.02 12.32 23.06
CA LYS A 120 12.83 13.04 24.33
C LYS A 120 11.49 13.76 24.33
N ASP A 121 10.69 13.49 25.36
CA ASP A 121 9.30 13.99 25.49
C ASP A 121 9.15 15.52 25.53
N TYR A 122 10.25 16.26 25.71
CA TYR A 122 10.25 17.72 25.85
C TYR A 122 10.91 18.47 24.67
N GLU A 123 11.52 17.76 23.72
CA GLU A 123 12.10 18.36 22.51
C GLU A 123 11.12 18.16 21.35
N PRO A 124 10.72 19.22 20.63
CA PRO A 124 9.83 19.06 19.49
C PRO A 124 10.55 18.32 18.36
N SER A 125 9.81 17.49 17.62
CA SER A 125 10.35 16.85 16.42
C SER A 125 10.80 17.90 15.40
N ILE A 126 11.99 17.69 14.83
CA ILE A 126 12.61 18.58 13.85
C ILE A 126 12.35 18.05 12.44
N ASN A 127 11.85 18.90 11.56
CA ASN A 127 11.84 18.63 10.11
C ASN A 127 13.16 19.11 9.51
N CYS A 128 14.01 18.18 9.08
CA CYS A 128 15.32 18.44 8.48
C CYS A 128 15.24 18.71 6.96
N GLY A 129 14.04 18.81 6.39
CA GLY A 129 13.80 19.05 4.97
C GLY A 129 13.55 17.76 4.17
N LYS A 130 13.44 17.91 2.85
CA LYS A 130 13.26 16.77 1.93
C LYS A 130 14.54 15.94 1.86
N THR A 131 14.40 14.63 1.94
CA THR A 131 15.51 13.67 1.85
C THR A 131 15.06 12.40 1.15
N ARG A 132 16.03 11.71 0.55
CA ARG A 132 15.84 10.46 -0.18
C ARG A 132 15.99 9.28 0.77
N PHE A 133 15.15 8.27 0.57
CA PHE A 133 15.13 7.06 1.40
C PHE A 133 15.43 5.82 0.56
N VAL A 134 16.18 4.89 1.16
CA VAL A 134 16.55 3.58 0.60
C VAL A 134 16.11 2.48 1.55
N ALA A 135 15.80 1.30 1.03
CA ALA A 135 15.48 0.16 1.88
C ALA A 135 16.76 -0.40 2.51
N ARG A 136 16.88 -0.28 3.82
CA ARG A 136 17.97 -0.86 4.60
C ARG A 136 17.78 -2.36 4.79
N SER A 137 16.55 -2.76 5.07
CA SER A 137 16.17 -4.16 5.22
C SER A 137 14.69 -4.36 4.97
N ALA A 138 14.36 -5.52 4.42
CA ALA A 138 12.99 -5.96 4.21
C ALA A 138 12.81 -7.37 4.78
N THR A 139 11.76 -7.56 5.57
CA THR A 139 11.32 -8.87 6.04
C THR A 139 9.94 -9.17 5.48
N ILE A 140 9.77 -10.36 4.90
CA ILE A 140 8.49 -10.87 4.39
C ILE A 140 8.10 -12.14 5.13
N ARG A 141 6.81 -12.26 5.41
CA ARG A 141 6.18 -13.44 6.04
C ARG A 141 5.06 -14.04 5.19
N ILE A 142 5.12 -13.79 3.89
CA ILE A 142 4.25 -14.35 2.87
C ILE A 142 5.12 -14.97 1.78
N ASP A 143 4.62 -16.02 1.15
CA ASP A 143 5.29 -16.52 -0.04
C ASP A 143 5.16 -15.50 -1.18
N TRP A 144 6.29 -15.07 -1.72
CA TRP A 144 6.38 -14.06 -2.77
C TRP A 144 5.66 -14.48 -4.06
N ASN A 145 5.61 -15.79 -4.31
CA ASN A 145 5.00 -16.40 -5.48
C ASN A 145 3.58 -16.94 -5.21
N SER A 146 3.01 -16.69 -4.02
CA SER A 146 1.62 -17.05 -3.72
C SER A 146 0.63 -16.33 -4.63
N ASP A 147 -0.52 -16.95 -4.85
CA ASP A 147 -1.64 -16.35 -5.58
C ASP A 147 -2.03 -14.99 -4.97
N GLU A 148 -2.03 -14.89 -3.64
CA GLU A 148 -2.32 -13.65 -2.91
C GLU A 148 -1.31 -12.53 -3.24
N ALA A 149 0.00 -12.84 -3.26
CA ALA A 149 1.01 -11.86 -3.64
C ALA A 149 0.89 -11.44 -5.12
N GLN A 150 0.47 -12.35 -6.00
CA GLN A 150 0.20 -12.02 -7.40
C GLN A 150 -1.04 -11.12 -7.54
N GLU A 151 -2.12 -11.43 -6.83
CA GLU A 151 -3.33 -10.59 -6.78
C GLU A 151 -2.98 -9.17 -6.35
N TRP A 152 -2.14 -8.98 -5.32
CA TRP A 152 -1.72 -7.65 -4.89
C TRP A 152 -0.92 -6.89 -5.95
N ARG A 153 -0.07 -7.57 -6.73
CA ARG A 153 0.66 -6.94 -7.84
C ARG A 153 -0.29 -6.52 -8.96
N SER A 154 -1.24 -7.39 -9.32
CA SER A 154 -2.28 -7.06 -10.30
C SER A 154 -3.17 -5.91 -9.84
N ASP A 155 -3.53 -5.87 -8.56
CA ASP A 155 -4.27 -4.75 -7.97
C ASP A 155 -3.50 -3.45 -8.09
N ILE A 156 -2.20 -3.43 -7.75
CA ILE A 156 -1.35 -2.24 -7.89
C ILE A 156 -1.30 -1.78 -9.35
N GLU A 157 -1.10 -2.70 -10.29
CA GLU A 157 -1.06 -2.36 -11.71
C GLU A 157 -2.37 -1.68 -12.15
N ARG A 158 -3.52 -2.23 -11.74
CA ARG A 158 -4.84 -1.66 -12.01
C ARG A 158 -5.00 -0.29 -11.35
N LEU A 159 -4.66 -0.17 -10.07
CA LEU A 159 -4.82 1.07 -9.28
C LEU A 159 -3.89 2.20 -9.70
N SER A 160 -2.76 1.85 -10.35
CA SER A 160 -1.78 2.81 -10.89
C SER A 160 -2.25 3.43 -12.21
N ARG A 161 -3.31 2.91 -12.83
CA ARG A 161 -3.91 3.51 -14.03
C ARG A 161 -4.66 4.78 -13.67
N SER A 162 -4.74 5.70 -14.62
CA SER A 162 -5.47 6.95 -14.49
C SER A 162 -6.34 7.14 -15.73
N PRO A 163 -7.54 6.51 -15.77
CA PRO A 163 -8.40 6.67 -16.93
C PRO A 163 -8.91 8.11 -17.02
N ASP A 164 -8.93 8.67 -18.23
CA ASP A 164 -9.17 10.09 -18.49
C ASP A 164 -10.66 10.41 -18.70
N THR A 165 -11.48 9.39 -18.98
CA THR A 165 -12.91 9.54 -19.25
C THR A 165 -13.77 8.60 -18.41
N LEU A 166 -14.97 9.03 -17.99
CA LEU A 166 -15.86 8.16 -17.20
C LEU A 166 -16.24 6.85 -17.92
N THR A 167 -16.19 6.83 -19.25
CA THR A 167 -16.42 5.63 -20.05
C THR A 167 -15.29 4.62 -19.86
N GLU A 168 -14.03 5.05 -19.91
CA GLU A 168 -12.87 4.17 -19.65
C GLU A 168 -12.93 3.54 -18.26
N TRP A 169 -13.33 4.31 -17.23
CA TRP A 169 -13.51 3.75 -15.88
C TRP A 169 -14.53 2.60 -15.85
N ILE A 170 -15.60 2.69 -16.66
CA ILE A 170 -16.63 1.65 -16.75
C ILE A 170 -16.14 0.45 -17.56
N GLU A 171 -15.41 0.69 -18.66
CA GLU A 171 -14.85 -0.36 -19.52
C GLU A 171 -13.77 -1.18 -18.79
N GLU A 172 -13.00 -0.53 -17.91
CA GLU A 172 -11.98 -1.16 -17.06
C GLU A 172 -12.52 -1.73 -15.74
N ASP A 173 -13.85 -1.81 -15.58
CA ASP A 173 -14.53 -2.28 -14.36
C ASP A 173 -13.99 -1.64 -13.06
N SER A 174 -13.69 -0.34 -13.13
CA SER A 174 -13.02 0.40 -12.06
C SER A 174 -13.98 1.27 -11.27
N GLU A 175 -13.83 1.28 -9.94
CA GLU A 175 -14.57 2.16 -9.04
C GLU A 175 -13.78 3.44 -8.79
N MET A 176 -14.46 4.51 -8.35
CA MET A 176 -13.81 5.80 -8.11
C MET A 176 -13.71 6.15 -6.64
N LEU A 177 -12.47 6.24 -6.14
CA LEU A 177 -12.20 6.78 -4.82
C LEU A 177 -12.20 8.30 -4.87
N VAL A 178 -13.19 8.90 -4.23
CA VAL A 178 -13.39 10.35 -4.17
C VAL A 178 -12.91 10.89 -2.83
N ARG A 179 -11.93 11.80 -2.86
CA ARG A 179 -11.41 12.53 -1.70
C ARG A 179 -11.72 14.01 -1.80
N CYS A 180 -11.91 14.65 -0.65
CA CYS A 180 -12.06 16.09 -0.61
C CYS A 180 -10.78 16.77 -1.12
N GLY A 181 -10.91 17.84 -1.91
CA GLY A 181 -9.77 18.66 -2.33
C GLY A 181 -9.07 19.41 -1.18
N SER A 182 -9.67 19.45 0.01
CA SER A 182 -9.07 20.01 1.22
C SER A 182 -8.13 19.01 1.89
N THR A 183 -6.84 19.34 1.98
CA THR A 183 -5.79 18.48 2.53
C THR A 183 -5.90 18.18 4.03
N TYR A 184 -6.50 19.06 4.83
CA TYR A 184 -6.32 19.03 6.28
C TYR A 184 -7.50 18.46 7.09
N PHE A 185 -8.75 18.70 6.68
CA PHE A 185 -9.90 18.48 7.59
C PHE A 185 -10.88 17.37 7.17
N CYS A 186 -10.85 16.94 5.91
CA CYS A 186 -11.89 16.06 5.36
C CYS A 186 -11.27 14.75 4.86
N ARG A 187 -11.00 13.84 5.80
CA ARG A 187 -10.27 12.59 5.54
C ARG A 187 -11.14 11.40 5.14
N LYS A 188 -12.47 11.46 5.30
CA LYS A 188 -13.35 10.35 4.91
C LYS A 188 -13.55 10.36 3.40
N PRO A 189 -13.00 9.39 2.65
CA PRO A 189 -13.29 9.28 1.23
C PRO A 189 -14.70 8.70 1.00
N ALA A 190 -15.18 8.82 -0.23
CA ALA A 190 -16.36 8.12 -0.73
C ALA A 190 -15.95 7.25 -1.92
N ILE A 191 -16.69 6.17 -2.17
CA ILE A 191 -16.49 5.32 -3.35
C ILE A 191 -17.71 5.52 -4.24
N LEU A 192 -17.50 5.88 -5.50
CA LEU A 192 -18.52 5.78 -6.53
C LEU A 192 -18.35 4.43 -7.22
N THR A 193 -19.39 3.61 -7.11
CA THR A 193 -19.45 2.30 -7.75
C THR A 193 -19.61 2.45 -9.26
N ILE A 194 -19.37 1.37 -10.01
CA ILE A 194 -19.59 1.36 -11.46
C ILE A 194 -21.03 1.78 -11.84
N ASN A 195 -22.02 1.44 -11.01
CA ASN A 195 -23.41 1.83 -11.23
C ASN A 195 -23.63 3.34 -11.02
N ASP A 196 -22.90 3.96 -10.09
CA ASP A 196 -22.90 5.41 -9.93
C ASP A 196 -22.29 6.09 -11.16
N LEU A 197 -21.16 5.58 -11.64
CA LEU A 197 -20.48 6.11 -12.84
C LEU A 197 -21.38 6.01 -14.08
N ARG A 198 -22.04 4.86 -14.30
CA ARG A 198 -23.02 4.66 -15.39
C ARG A 198 -24.15 5.68 -15.34
N ARG A 199 -24.67 5.99 -14.14
CA ARG A 199 -25.72 7.02 -13.99
C ARG A 199 -25.21 8.42 -14.35
N HIS A 200 -23.97 8.74 -14.01
CA HIS A 200 -23.36 10.03 -14.37
C HIS A 200 -23.10 10.15 -15.88
N VAL A 201 -22.63 9.07 -16.53
CA VAL A 201 -22.45 9.02 -17.99
C VAL A 201 -23.79 9.14 -18.71
N ALA A 202 -24.82 8.43 -18.27
CA ALA A 202 -26.17 8.54 -18.84
C ALA A 202 -26.77 9.94 -18.71
N ALA A 203 -26.37 10.70 -17.68
CA ALA A 203 -26.73 12.10 -17.51
C ALA A 203 -25.87 13.07 -18.33
N GLY A 204 -25.00 12.58 -19.22
CA GLY A 204 -24.14 13.37 -20.09
C GLY A 204 -22.99 14.07 -19.37
N MET A 205 -22.56 13.60 -18.18
CA MET A 205 -21.47 14.24 -17.44
C MET A 205 -20.11 13.78 -17.97
N SER A 206 -19.16 14.71 -18.09
CA SER A 206 -17.75 14.38 -18.22
C SER A 206 -17.11 14.12 -16.85
N LEU A 207 -15.91 13.51 -16.83
CA LEU A 207 -15.11 13.33 -15.61
C LEU A 207 -14.82 14.68 -14.93
N LYS A 208 -14.48 15.71 -15.72
CA LYS A 208 -14.24 17.07 -15.24
C LYS A 208 -15.50 17.70 -14.65
N ASP A 209 -16.66 17.49 -15.26
CA ASP A 209 -17.92 18.01 -14.71
C ASP A 209 -18.28 17.33 -13.39
N LEU A 210 -18.11 16.00 -13.31
CA LEU A 210 -18.38 15.24 -12.10
C LEU A 210 -17.50 15.73 -10.94
N THR A 211 -16.18 15.79 -11.13
CA THR A 211 -15.20 16.22 -10.12
C THR A 211 -15.44 17.66 -9.62
N ASN A 212 -15.89 18.56 -10.50
CA ASN A 212 -16.26 19.94 -10.14
C ASN A 212 -17.62 20.04 -9.42
N ARG A 213 -18.54 19.11 -9.71
CA ARG A 213 -19.87 19.07 -9.08
C ARG A 213 -19.84 18.47 -7.69
N LEU A 214 -18.96 17.51 -7.44
CA LEU A 214 -18.79 16.86 -6.14
C LEU A 214 -18.46 17.91 -5.07
N LYS A 215 -19.31 17.94 -4.04
CA LYS A 215 -19.20 18.87 -2.91
C LYS A 215 -18.98 18.08 -1.63
N CYS A 216 -17.92 18.42 -0.90
CA CYS A 216 -17.67 17.80 0.40
C CYS A 216 -18.77 18.17 1.40
N SER A 217 -19.43 17.18 1.99
CA SER A 217 -20.47 17.40 3.00
C SER A 217 -19.94 18.06 4.27
N LYS A 218 -18.67 17.82 4.63
CA LYS A 218 -18.05 18.35 5.85
C LYS A 218 -17.60 19.81 5.73
N CYS A 219 -16.93 20.20 4.63
CA CYS A 219 -16.38 21.55 4.48
C CYS A 219 -16.96 22.36 3.32
N GLY A 220 -17.92 21.81 2.57
CA GLY A 220 -18.59 22.49 1.46
C GLY A 220 -17.73 22.77 0.22
N LYS A 221 -16.43 22.43 0.22
CA LYS A 221 -15.53 22.66 -0.91
C LYS A 221 -15.84 21.72 -2.08
N ARG A 222 -15.63 22.24 -3.29
CA ARG A 222 -15.67 21.52 -4.57
C ARG A 222 -14.26 21.17 -5.04
N GLY A 223 -14.14 20.45 -6.16
CA GLY A 223 -12.87 20.01 -6.70
C GLY A 223 -12.38 18.77 -5.96
N ALA A 224 -13.15 17.69 -6.09
CA ALA A 224 -12.76 16.41 -5.51
C ALA A 224 -11.51 15.87 -6.21
N ARG A 225 -10.62 15.24 -5.45
CA ARG A 225 -9.53 14.44 -5.97
C ARG A 225 -10.06 13.03 -6.19
N VAL A 226 -9.79 12.45 -7.34
CA VAL A 226 -10.28 11.12 -7.71
C VAL A 226 -9.10 10.24 -8.09
N THR A 227 -9.15 8.98 -7.67
CA THR A 227 -8.19 7.94 -8.01
C THR A 227 -8.92 6.62 -8.19
N VAL A 228 -8.31 5.68 -8.92
CA VAL A 228 -8.89 4.35 -9.12
C VAL A 228 -9.06 3.64 -7.78
N PHE A 229 -10.13 2.87 -7.67
CA PHE A 229 -10.48 2.01 -6.55
C PHE A 229 -10.81 0.61 -7.05
#